data_AF-A0A7J0G390-F1
#
_entry.id   AF-A0A7J0G390-F1
#
_cell.length_a   1.000
_cell.length_b   1.000
_cell.length_c   1.000
_cell.angle_alpha   90.00
_cell.angle_beta   90.00
_cell.angle_gamma   90.00
#
_symmetry.space_group_name_H-M   'P 1'
#
loop_
_entity.id
_entity.type
_entity.pdbx_description
1 polymer ?
#
loop_
_entity_poly.entity_id
_entity_poly.type
_entity_poly.pdbx_seq_one_letter_code
_entity_poly.pdbx_strand_id
1 'polypeptide(L)'
;MTAIIIRRPSTQNHTGSEVYVCSLGNTNWRSVGKVPYWLESRASEALVNGRLHWLTRSPLGQGIRMDRIRNIISFDPEDEQFREVPKPDCGALNRINYHLAALGGCLSLVVLYQREQFEIWVMGEYNVKQSWVKKFVIQDQSPQFMKSQRLPSYGIWKNVLSLKNARVLCLLENGNVLIEYKGGVLVSHDPENGAVRKLMFEGMPDLLQSVVHVGSLKLAR
;
A
#
# COMPACT_ATOMS: atom_id res chain seq x y z
N MET A 1 -2.39 12.63 15.91
CA MET A 1 -1.91 11.76 14.80
C MET A 1 -0.53 11.24 15.18
N THR A 2 -0.23 9.99 14.83
CA THR A 2 0.99 9.27 15.24
C THR A 2 1.81 8.94 14.00
N ALA A 3 3.08 9.31 14.01
CA ALA A 3 4.04 8.95 12.97
C ALA A 3 4.81 7.68 13.40
N ILE A 4 5.07 6.79 12.44
CA ILE A 4 5.75 5.51 12.69
C ILE A 4 6.90 5.34 11.72
N ILE A 5 8.09 5.02 12.24
CA ILE A 5 9.26 4.65 11.46
C ILE A 5 9.64 3.21 11.77
N ILE A 6 9.89 2.44 10.71
CA ILE A 6 10.35 1.06 10.80
C ILE A 6 11.81 1.03 10.34
N ARG A 7 12.70 0.64 11.25
CA ARG A 7 14.13 0.41 10.95
C ARG A 7 14.38 -1.08 10.82
N ARG A 8 15.19 -1.44 9.81
CA ARG A 8 15.69 -2.80 9.64
C ARG A 8 17.16 -2.82 10.04
N PRO A 9 17.57 -3.68 10.98
CA PRO A 9 18.98 -3.92 11.24
C PRO A 9 19.71 -4.36 9.96
N SER A 10 20.92 -3.87 9.73
CA SER A 10 21.69 -4.08 8.49
C SER A 10 22.36 -5.46 8.39
N THR A 11 22.29 -6.29 9.43
CA THR A 11 23.04 -7.56 9.52
C THR A 11 22.16 -8.78 9.27
N GLN A 12 22.71 -9.78 8.59
CA GLN A 12 22.00 -10.94 8.02
C GLN A 12 21.32 -11.89 9.03
N ASN A 13 21.44 -11.63 10.34
CA ASN A 13 21.01 -12.55 11.41
C ASN A 13 19.84 -12.04 12.26
N HIS A 14 19.15 -10.96 11.88
CA HIS A 14 18.02 -10.43 12.65
C HIS A 14 16.66 -10.66 11.98
N THR A 15 15.87 -11.54 12.60
CA THR A 15 14.49 -11.91 12.25
C THR A 15 13.46 -10.91 12.79
N GLY A 16 13.58 -9.61 12.49
CA GLY A 16 12.61 -8.63 12.99
C GLY A 16 12.83 -7.19 12.55
N SER A 17 11.89 -6.32 12.89
CA SER A 17 11.96 -4.88 12.62
C SER A 17 11.95 -4.09 13.93
N GLU A 18 12.71 -3.01 13.98
CA GLU A 18 12.66 -2.05 15.08
C GLU A 18 11.65 -0.96 14.76
N VAL A 19 10.79 -0.65 15.71
CA VAL A 19 9.67 0.28 15.51
C VAL A 19 9.84 1.48 16.42
N TYR A 20 9.69 2.67 15.83
CA TYR A 20 9.70 3.94 16.53
C TYR A 20 8.40 4.67 16.25
N VAL A 21 7.85 5.30 17.28
CA VAL A 21 6.63 6.08 17.20
C VAL A 21 6.85 7.50 17.72
N CYS A 22 6.15 8.45 17.12
CA CYS A 22 6.13 9.86 17.51
C CYS A 22 4.67 10.34 17.48
N SER A 23 4.23 11.03 18.53
CA SER A 23 2.84 11.49 18.65
C SER A 23 2.79 13.00 18.49
N LEU A 24 1.78 13.51 17.78
CA LEU A 24 1.50 14.95 17.76
C LEU A 24 1.26 15.46 19.19
N GLY A 25 2.08 16.41 19.62
CA GLY A 25 2.12 16.93 21.01
C GLY A 25 3.37 16.51 21.79
N ASN A 26 4.06 15.44 21.38
CA ASN A 26 5.36 15.04 21.89
C ASN A 26 6.25 14.63 20.71
N THR A 27 7.07 15.57 20.25
CA THR A 27 7.91 15.42 19.06
C THR A 27 9.07 14.44 19.24
N ASN A 28 9.22 13.86 20.43
CA ASN A 28 10.26 12.88 20.69
C ASN A 28 9.89 11.51 20.11
N TRP A 29 10.80 10.96 19.33
CA TRP A 29 10.73 9.58 18.90
C TRP A 29 11.01 8.66 20.08
N ARG A 30 10.15 7.66 20.28
CA ARG A 30 10.38 6.59 21.26
C ARG A 30 10.34 5.23 20.60
N SER A 31 11.11 4.30 21.14
CA SER A 31 11.12 2.91 20.68
C SER A 31 9.90 2.16 21.22
N VAL A 32 9.21 1.42 20.35
CA VAL A 32 8.21 0.40 20.73
C VAL A 32 8.89 -0.96 20.93
N GLY A 33 10.15 -1.09 20.48
CA GLY A 33 10.94 -2.30 20.56
C GLY A 33 11.03 -3.05 19.23
N LYS A 34 11.46 -4.31 19.32
CA LYS A 34 11.67 -5.19 18.16
C LYS A 34 10.48 -6.11 17.98
N VAL A 35 9.90 -6.10 16.79
CA VAL A 35 8.82 -7.02 16.42
C VAL A 35 9.38 -8.23 15.65
N PRO A 36 8.82 -9.44 15.83
CA PRO A 36 9.27 -10.65 15.14
C PRO A 36 8.82 -10.70 13.66
N TYR A 37 8.39 -9.56 13.10
CA TYR A 37 7.96 -9.43 11.72
C TYR A 37 8.98 -8.64 10.92
N TRP A 38 9.27 -9.11 9.71
CA TRP A 38 10.09 -8.36 8.77
C TRP A 38 9.23 -7.39 7.96
N LEU A 39 8.79 -6.30 8.57
CA LEU A 39 7.85 -5.38 7.94
C LEU A 39 8.47 -4.73 6.69
N GLU A 40 7.67 -4.53 5.64
CA GLU A 40 8.07 -3.75 4.48
C GLU A 40 8.55 -2.36 4.94
N SER A 41 9.77 -1.93 4.56
CA SER A 41 10.36 -0.65 4.99
C SER A 41 9.67 0.57 4.35
N ARG A 42 8.57 0.35 3.65
CA ARG A 42 7.74 1.41 3.08
C ARG A 42 6.78 1.89 4.17
N ALA A 43 6.31 3.13 4.03
CA ALA A 43 5.25 3.64 4.89
C ALA A 43 4.02 2.70 4.84
N SER A 44 3.24 2.70 5.92
CA SER A 44 1.97 1.96 5.97
C SER A 44 1.17 2.22 4.70
N GLU A 45 0.72 1.14 4.07
CA GLU A 45 0.05 1.21 2.77
C GLU A 45 -1.47 1.47 2.94
N ALA A 46 -2.02 1.22 4.14
CA ALA A 46 -3.42 1.47 4.46
C ALA A 46 -3.64 1.87 5.93
N LEU A 47 -4.58 2.79 6.18
CA LEU A 47 -5.14 3.10 7.50
C LEU A 47 -6.62 2.71 7.48
N VAL A 48 -6.99 1.69 8.24
CA VAL A 48 -8.35 1.12 8.27
C VAL A 48 -8.71 0.81 9.71
N ASN A 49 -9.90 1.20 10.14
CA ASN A 49 -10.38 0.95 11.51
C ASN A 49 -9.39 1.45 12.58
N GLY A 50 -8.80 2.64 12.38
CA GLY A 50 -7.80 3.25 13.27
C GLY A 50 -6.41 2.60 13.24
N ARG A 51 -6.24 1.49 12.52
CA ARG A 51 -5.02 0.67 12.50
C ARG A 51 -4.22 0.87 11.22
N LEU A 52 -2.90 0.88 11.36
CA LEU A 52 -1.95 0.94 10.24
C LEU A 52 -1.63 -0.48 9.77
N HIS A 53 -1.44 -0.69 8.46
CA HIS A 53 -1.27 -2.03 7.90
C HIS A 53 -0.04 -2.13 6.98
N TRP A 54 0.70 -3.24 7.12
CA TRP A 54 1.87 -3.57 6.32
C TRP A 54 1.83 -5.00 5.82
N LEU A 55 2.60 -5.25 4.76
CA LEU A 55 2.97 -6.58 4.32
C LEU A 55 4.33 -6.95 4.92
N THR A 56 4.50 -8.21 5.33
CA THR A 56 5.80 -8.74 5.80
C THR A 56 6.67 -9.17 4.62
N ARG A 57 8.00 -9.07 4.70
CA ARG A 57 8.93 -9.70 3.75
C ARG A 57 9.33 -11.09 4.25
N SER A 58 9.54 -12.00 3.30
CA SER A 58 10.13 -13.31 3.59
C SER A 58 11.65 -13.16 3.79
N PRO A 59 12.24 -13.88 4.77
CA PRO A 59 13.69 -13.96 4.92
C PRO A 59 14.39 -14.40 3.64
N LEU A 60 15.22 -13.51 3.07
CA LEU A 60 16.19 -13.87 2.04
C LEU A 60 17.29 -14.69 2.72
N GLY A 61 17.31 -16.01 2.51
CA GLY A 61 18.40 -16.83 3.04
C GLY A 61 18.12 -18.32 3.25
N GLN A 62 16.88 -18.78 3.15
CA GLN A 62 16.59 -20.21 3.09
C GLN A 62 15.96 -20.50 1.74
N GLY A 63 16.58 -21.44 1.01
CA GLY A 63 16.38 -21.75 -0.41
C GLY A 63 14.99 -21.47 -0.97
N ILE A 64 14.98 -21.03 -2.23
CA ILE A 64 13.84 -20.66 -3.08
C ILE A 64 12.70 -21.67 -2.91
N ARG A 65 11.88 -21.50 -1.88
CA ARG A 65 10.56 -22.10 -1.82
C ARG A 65 9.60 -20.98 -2.15
N MET A 66 9.01 -21.13 -3.33
CA MET A 66 8.02 -20.25 -3.93
C MET A 66 6.68 -20.24 -3.15
N ASP A 67 6.66 -20.59 -1.86
CA ASP A 67 5.47 -20.83 -1.04
C ASP A 67 5.36 -19.94 0.22
N ARG A 68 6.38 -19.11 0.53
CA ARG A 68 6.34 -18.26 1.74
C ARG A 68 5.53 -16.99 1.48
N ILE A 69 4.22 -17.14 1.60
CA ILE A 69 3.20 -16.09 1.49
C ILE A 69 3.47 -14.99 2.53
N ARG A 70 3.44 -13.73 2.09
CA ARG A 70 3.52 -12.57 2.99
C ARG A 70 2.27 -12.48 3.88
N ASN A 71 2.47 -12.11 5.14
CA ASN A 71 1.37 -11.84 6.07
C ASN A 71 1.00 -10.35 6.00
N ILE A 72 -0.25 -10.07 6.37
CA ILE A 72 -0.73 -8.71 6.61
C ILE A 72 -0.64 -8.48 8.11
N ILE A 73 0.09 -7.46 8.53
CA ILE A 73 0.25 -7.09 9.94
C ILE A 73 -0.38 -5.72 10.14
N SER A 74 -1.22 -5.61 11.17
CA SER A 74 -1.75 -4.35 11.67
C SER A 74 -0.93 -3.85 12.87
N PHE A 75 -0.83 -2.54 13.02
CA PHE A 75 -0.41 -1.87 14.25
C PHE A 75 -1.57 -1.02 14.74
N ASP A 76 -1.86 -1.17 16.02
CA ASP A 76 -2.88 -0.40 16.71
C ASP A 76 -2.21 0.72 17.53
N PRO A 77 -2.44 2.00 17.20
CA PRO A 77 -1.87 3.10 17.96
C PRO A 77 -2.41 3.24 19.39
N GLU A 78 -3.55 2.63 19.73
CA GLU A 78 -4.16 2.76 21.07
C GLU A 78 -3.46 1.88 22.11
N ASP A 79 -3.11 0.65 21.74
CA ASP A 79 -2.44 -0.32 22.63
C ASP A 79 -1.01 -0.69 22.19
N GLU A 80 -0.57 -0.13 21.06
CA GLU A 80 0.75 -0.29 20.47
C GLU A 80 1.12 -1.73 20.15
N GLN A 81 0.12 -2.58 19.89
CA GLN A 81 0.32 -3.98 19.55
C GLN A 81 0.27 -4.23 18.05
N PHE A 82 1.11 -5.18 17.63
CA PHE A 82 1.12 -5.72 16.28
C PHE A 82 0.29 -7.00 16.22
N ARG A 83 -0.61 -7.08 15.25
CA ARG A 83 -1.51 -8.23 15.09
C ARG A 83 -1.56 -8.68 13.64
N GLU A 84 -1.54 -9.99 13.43
CA GLU A 84 -1.78 -10.56 12.11
C GLU A 84 -3.24 -10.38 11.72
N VAL A 85 -3.48 -10.00 10.46
CA VAL A 85 -4.79 -9.84 9.85
C VAL A 85 -4.97 -10.92 8.80
N PRO A 86 -6.14 -11.61 8.75
CA PRO A 86 -6.40 -12.61 7.73
C PRO A 86 -6.25 -12.05 6.33
N LYS A 87 -5.57 -12.80 5.47
CA LYS A 87 -5.35 -12.49 4.05
C LYS A 87 -6.34 -13.24 3.15
N PRO A 88 -6.64 -12.72 1.94
CA PRO A 88 -7.47 -13.44 0.98
C PRO A 88 -6.74 -14.68 0.44
N ASP A 89 -7.51 -15.70 0.05
CA ASP A 89 -7.00 -16.87 -0.65
C ASP A 89 -6.88 -16.58 -2.16
N CYS A 90 -6.07 -15.58 -2.53
CA CYS A 90 -6.01 -15.10 -3.91
C CYS A 90 -5.09 -15.91 -4.83
N GLY A 91 -4.48 -17.01 -4.37
CA GLY A 91 -3.57 -17.88 -5.17
C GLY A 91 -2.32 -17.19 -5.77
N ALA A 92 -2.22 -15.87 -5.67
CA ALA A 92 -1.32 -15.01 -6.41
C ALA A 92 -0.25 -14.34 -5.54
N LEU A 93 -0.19 -14.66 -4.25
CA LEU A 93 0.81 -14.11 -3.32
C LEU A 93 2.23 -14.67 -3.52
N ASN A 94 2.43 -15.54 -4.51
CA ASN A 94 3.75 -15.93 -5.02
C ASN A 94 4.33 -14.92 -6.03
N ARG A 95 3.64 -13.80 -6.31
CA ARG A 95 4.01 -12.82 -7.35
C ARG A 95 4.64 -11.56 -6.76
N ILE A 96 5.40 -10.83 -7.57
CA ILE A 96 6.33 -9.79 -7.11
C ILE A 96 5.64 -8.42 -6.87
N ASN A 97 4.40 -8.23 -7.34
CA ASN A 97 3.76 -6.91 -7.40
C ASN A 97 2.36 -6.85 -6.72
N TYR A 98 2.32 -6.45 -5.45
CA TYR A 98 1.08 -6.14 -4.72
C TYR A 98 1.31 -5.02 -3.69
N HIS A 99 0.24 -4.35 -3.25
CA HIS A 99 0.18 -3.47 -2.07
C HIS A 99 -1.18 -3.58 -1.38
N LEU A 100 -1.22 -3.07 -0.15
CA LEU A 100 -2.46 -2.74 0.52
C LEU A 100 -2.94 -1.33 0.13
N ALA A 101 -4.23 -1.10 0.25
CA ALA A 101 -4.84 0.22 0.13
C ALA A 101 -6.11 0.29 1.01
N ALA A 102 -6.59 1.50 1.28
CA ALA A 102 -7.88 1.73 1.91
C ALA A 102 -8.89 2.17 0.83
N LEU A 103 -9.74 1.25 0.36
CA LEU A 103 -10.78 1.58 -0.64
C LEU A 103 -12.14 1.60 0.04
N GLY A 104 -12.84 2.73 -0.05
CA GLY A 104 -14.16 2.89 0.56
C GLY A 104 -14.15 2.58 2.07
N GLY A 105 -13.07 2.92 2.78
CA GLY A 105 -12.89 2.62 4.20
C GLY A 105 -12.55 1.16 4.54
N CYS A 106 -12.50 0.26 3.55
CA CYS A 106 -12.18 -1.14 3.75
C CYS A 106 -10.70 -1.43 3.46
N LEU A 107 -10.14 -2.44 4.14
CA LEU A 107 -8.80 -2.93 3.83
C LEU A 107 -8.83 -3.70 2.52
N SER A 108 -7.94 -3.33 1.61
CA SER A 108 -7.89 -3.91 0.28
C SER A 108 -6.50 -4.41 -0.06
N LEU A 109 -6.43 -5.54 -0.76
CA LEU A 109 -5.20 -6.08 -1.35
C LEU A 109 -5.27 -5.92 -2.86
N VAL A 110 -4.30 -5.21 -3.42
CA VAL A 110 -4.17 -4.96 -4.84
C VAL A 110 -3.07 -5.87 -5.39
N VAL A 111 -3.40 -6.74 -6.34
CA VAL A 111 -2.48 -7.68 -6.98
C VAL A 111 -2.33 -7.33 -8.45
N LEU A 112 -1.10 -7.10 -8.91
CA LEU A 112 -0.79 -6.78 -10.30
C LEU A 112 -0.25 -8.02 -11.03
N TYR A 113 -1.00 -8.48 -12.03
CA TYR A 113 -0.66 -9.62 -12.87
C TYR A 113 0.12 -9.13 -14.09
N GLN A 114 1.43 -9.39 -14.15
CA GLN A 114 2.30 -9.27 -15.34
C GLN A 114 2.09 -8.06 -16.28
N ARG A 115 1.60 -6.92 -15.76
CA ARG A 115 1.22 -5.71 -16.54
C ARG A 115 0.00 -5.88 -17.45
N GLU A 116 -0.87 -6.82 -17.11
CA GLU A 116 -2.10 -7.11 -17.84
C GLU A 116 -3.31 -6.62 -17.05
N GLN A 117 -3.36 -6.86 -15.74
CA GLN A 117 -4.50 -6.45 -14.92
C GLN A 117 -4.18 -6.29 -13.43
N PHE A 118 -4.96 -5.45 -12.77
CA PHE A 118 -5.08 -5.32 -11.33
C PHE A 118 -6.28 -6.14 -10.86
N GLU A 119 -6.08 -7.06 -9.93
CA GLU A 119 -7.17 -7.59 -9.12
C GLU A 119 -7.17 -6.88 -7.78
N ILE A 120 -8.33 -6.36 -7.39
CA ILE A 120 -8.53 -5.68 -6.12
C ILE A 120 -9.44 -6.54 -5.26
N TRP A 121 -8.87 -7.10 -4.21
CA TRP A 121 -9.58 -7.81 -3.17
C TRP A 121 -9.93 -6.82 -2.05
N VAL A 122 -11.14 -6.88 -1.54
CA VAL A 122 -11.64 -6.00 -0.48
C VAL A 122 -12.16 -6.85 0.68
N MET A 123 -11.71 -6.55 1.89
CA MET A 123 -12.21 -7.15 3.13
C MET A 123 -13.47 -6.40 3.56
N GLY A 124 -14.65 -6.98 3.28
CA GLY A 124 -15.93 -6.34 3.59
C GLY A 124 -16.17 -6.17 5.08
N GLU A 125 -15.73 -7.12 5.89
CA GLU A 125 -15.80 -7.08 7.36
C GLU A 125 -14.39 -7.19 7.94
N TYR A 126 -14.00 -6.18 8.71
CA TYR A 126 -12.64 -6.09 9.22
C TYR A 126 -12.27 -7.32 10.07
N ASN A 127 -11.09 -7.88 9.78
CA ASN A 127 -10.54 -9.07 10.44
C ASN A 127 -11.33 -10.38 10.23
N VAL A 128 -12.27 -10.43 9.28
CA VAL A 128 -13.02 -11.65 8.92
C VAL A 128 -12.49 -12.21 7.60
N LYS A 129 -11.85 -13.38 7.63
CA LYS A 129 -11.21 -13.99 6.44
C LYS A 129 -12.19 -14.21 5.28
N GLN A 130 -13.39 -14.69 5.59
CA GLN A 130 -14.41 -15.05 4.60
C GLN A 130 -15.04 -13.82 3.93
N SER A 131 -14.85 -12.62 4.50
CA SER A 131 -15.38 -11.37 3.95
C SER A 131 -14.53 -10.80 2.81
N TRP A 132 -13.37 -11.40 2.53
CA TRP A 132 -12.56 -11.01 1.38
C TRP A 132 -13.25 -11.40 0.08
N VAL A 133 -13.54 -10.40 -0.74
CA VAL A 133 -14.11 -10.59 -2.07
C VAL A 133 -13.22 -9.94 -3.12
N LYS A 134 -13.05 -10.58 -4.27
CA LYS A 134 -12.44 -9.95 -5.45
C LYS A 134 -13.45 -8.96 -6.02
N LYS A 135 -13.32 -7.68 -5.66
CA LYS A 135 -14.31 -6.65 -5.98
C LYS A 135 -14.11 -6.06 -7.37
N PHE A 136 -12.86 -5.86 -7.79
CA PHE A 136 -12.56 -5.23 -9.08
C PHE A 136 -11.48 -6.00 -9.84
N VAL A 137 -11.62 -6.02 -11.16
CA VAL A 137 -10.59 -6.46 -12.11
C VAL A 137 -10.41 -5.35 -13.14
N ILE A 138 -9.25 -4.70 -13.13
CA ILE A 138 -8.96 -3.52 -13.95
C ILE A 138 -7.83 -3.87 -14.92
N GLN A 139 -8.03 -3.68 -16.22
CA GLN A 139 -6.97 -3.88 -17.20
C GLN A 139 -5.86 -2.82 -17.02
N ASP A 140 -4.60 -3.24 -17.05
CA ASP A 140 -3.45 -2.34 -16.95
C ASP A 140 -3.28 -1.56 -18.24
N GLN A 141 -3.62 -0.27 -18.18
CA GLN A 141 -3.47 0.65 -19.31
C GLN A 141 -2.14 1.43 -19.25
N SER A 142 -1.19 1.00 -18.42
CA SER A 142 0.13 1.63 -18.31
C SER A 142 0.83 1.89 -19.66
N PRO A 143 0.73 1.05 -20.71
CA PRO A 143 1.33 1.35 -22.00
C PRO A 143 0.82 2.65 -22.65
N GLN A 144 -0.42 3.05 -22.38
CA GLN A 144 -1.02 4.28 -22.92
C GLN A 144 -0.50 5.54 -22.21
N PHE A 145 -0.07 5.38 -20.95
CA PHE A 145 0.36 6.50 -20.08
C PHE A 145 1.88 6.55 -19.88
N MET A 146 2.60 5.49 -20.22
CA MET A 146 4.06 5.48 -20.31
C MET A 146 4.50 6.25 -21.55
N LYS A 147 4.59 7.58 -21.45
CA LYS A 147 5.40 8.34 -22.41
C LYS A 147 6.87 7.93 -22.24
N SER A 148 7.60 7.89 -23.36
CA SER A 148 9.05 7.62 -23.50
C SER A 148 9.94 8.64 -22.79
N GLN A 149 9.61 9.04 -21.56
CA GLN A 149 10.43 9.94 -20.78
C GLN A 149 11.38 9.08 -19.94
N ARG A 150 12.64 9.03 -20.37
CA ARG A 150 13.77 8.61 -19.52
C ARG A 150 13.89 9.62 -18.37
N LEU A 151 13.07 9.44 -17.35
CA LEU A 151 13.16 10.23 -16.13
C LEU A 151 14.49 9.87 -15.44
N PRO A 152 15.33 10.86 -15.05
CA PRO A 152 16.52 10.59 -14.27
C PRO A 152 16.11 9.88 -12.97
N SER A 153 16.83 8.82 -12.61
CA SER A 153 16.58 8.09 -11.38
C SER A 153 17.02 8.90 -10.16
N TYR A 154 16.28 9.93 -9.78
CA TYR A 154 16.56 10.66 -8.54
C TYR A 154 16.37 9.72 -7.34
N GLY A 155 17.37 9.68 -6.45
CA GLY A 155 17.48 8.71 -5.36
C GLY A 155 16.29 8.65 -4.40
N ILE A 156 15.55 9.76 -4.26
CA ILE A 156 14.32 9.86 -3.45
C ILE A 156 13.27 8.83 -3.91
N TRP A 157 13.25 8.51 -5.20
CA TRP A 157 12.21 7.71 -5.83
C TRP A 157 12.58 6.24 -6.03
N LYS A 158 13.83 5.85 -5.74
CA LYS A 158 14.25 4.45 -5.85
C LYS A 158 13.41 3.52 -4.96
N ASN A 159 12.92 3.98 -3.81
CA ASN A 159 12.14 3.13 -2.91
C ASN A 159 10.62 3.11 -3.21
N VAL A 160 10.10 4.19 -3.82
CA VAL A 160 8.69 4.35 -4.21
C VAL A 160 8.40 3.73 -5.59
N LEU A 161 9.33 3.87 -6.54
CA LEU A 161 9.18 3.46 -7.95
C LEU A 161 9.85 2.11 -8.29
N SER A 162 10.51 1.44 -7.36
CA SER A 162 11.43 0.33 -7.71
C SER A 162 10.78 -0.91 -8.33
N LEU A 163 9.45 -1.10 -8.26
CA LEU A 163 8.83 -2.34 -8.78
C LEU A 163 7.44 -2.18 -9.43
N LYS A 164 6.77 -1.03 -9.33
CA LYS A 164 5.35 -0.93 -9.72
C LYS A 164 5.13 0.08 -10.83
N ASN A 165 4.50 -0.38 -11.92
CA ASN A 165 4.08 0.48 -13.03
C ASN A 165 2.85 1.32 -12.68
N ALA A 166 2.05 0.87 -11.71
CA ALA A 166 0.92 1.63 -11.19
C ALA A 166 0.65 1.31 -9.72
N ARG A 167 -0.03 2.23 -9.05
CA ARG A 167 -0.47 2.16 -7.67
C ARG A 167 -1.93 2.60 -7.60
N VAL A 168 -2.81 1.67 -7.24
CA VAL A 168 -4.19 2.01 -6.85
C VAL A 168 -4.14 2.80 -5.54
N LEU A 169 -4.79 3.96 -5.52
CA LEU A 169 -4.77 4.90 -4.41
C LEU A 169 -6.02 4.75 -3.53
N CYS A 170 -7.20 5.03 -4.07
CA CYS A 170 -8.46 5.04 -3.33
C CYS A 170 -9.67 4.82 -4.26
N LEU A 171 -10.84 4.67 -3.63
CA LEU A 171 -12.14 4.71 -4.29
C LEU A 171 -12.71 6.13 -4.16
N LEU A 172 -13.09 6.72 -5.28
CA LEU A 172 -13.73 8.03 -5.35
C LEU A 172 -15.23 7.92 -5.03
N GLU A 173 -15.86 9.03 -4.66
CA GLU A 173 -17.29 9.08 -4.30
C GLU A 173 -18.21 8.63 -5.44
N ASN A 174 -17.80 8.85 -6.69
CA ASN A 174 -18.52 8.41 -7.88
C ASN A 174 -18.33 6.92 -8.20
N GLY A 175 -17.65 6.14 -7.35
CA GLY A 175 -17.39 4.72 -7.57
C GLY A 175 -16.13 4.42 -8.40
N ASN A 176 -15.47 5.43 -8.95
CA ASN A 176 -14.26 5.22 -9.74
C ASN A 176 -13.05 4.89 -8.86
N VAL A 177 -12.15 4.07 -9.38
CA VAL A 177 -10.88 3.74 -8.76
C VAL A 177 -9.81 4.73 -9.23
N LEU A 178 -9.16 5.41 -8.30
CA LEU A 178 -8.05 6.31 -8.59
C LEU A 178 -6.74 5.53 -8.64
N ILE A 179 -6.01 5.67 -9.75
CA ILE A 179 -4.76 4.96 -10.04
C ILE A 179 -3.67 5.98 -10.38
N GLU A 180 -2.50 5.81 -9.78
CA GLU A 180 -1.28 6.55 -10.09
C GLU A 180 -0.33 5.65 -10.89
N TYR A 181 -0.06 6.03 -12.14
CA TYR A 181 0.91 5.35 -12.98
C TYR A 181 2.31 5.95 -12.82
N LYS A 182 3.32 5.15 -13.15
CA LYS A 182 4.72 5.59 -13.20
C LYS A 182 4.85 6.84 -14.06
N GLY A 183 5.58 7.84 -13.55
CA GLY A 183 5.69 9.16 -14.17
C GLY A 183 4.64 10.16 -13.68
N GLY A 184 3.97 9.90 -12.54
CA GLY A 184 3.10 10.87 -11.89
C GLY A 184 1.73 11.04 -12.54
N VAL A 185 1.32 10.12 -13.41
CA VAL A 185 0.05 10.23 -14.14
C VAL A 185 -1.09 9.71 -13.26
N LEU A 186 -2.04 10.58 -12.94
CA LEU A 186 -3.26 10.24 -12.21
C LEU A 186 -4.40 9.91 -13.17
N VAL A 187 -5.09 8.82 -12.89
CA VAL A 187 -6.14 8.27 -13.72
C VAL A 187 -7.32 7.85 -12.85
N SER A 188 -8.51 8.34 -13.20
CA SER A 188 -9.78 7.82 -12.70
C SER A 188 -10.25 6.70 -13.64
N HIS A 189 -10.43 5.50 -13.10
CA HIS A 189 -10.96 4.36 -13.84
C HIS A 189 -12.35 3.99 -13.31
N ASP A 190 -13.33 3.92 -14.20
CA ASP A 190 -14.66 3.39 -13.91
C ASP A 190 -14.60 1.86 -13.97
N PRO A 191 -14.75 1.14 -12.85
CA PRO A 191 -14.65 -0.31 -12.83
C PRO A 191 -15.86 -1.03 -13.47
N GLU A 192 -16.98 -0.35 -13.71
CA GLU A 192 -18.20 -0.97 -14.24
C GLU A 192 -18.19 -1.05 -15.76
N ASN A 193 -17.80 0.04 -16.42
CA ASN A 193 -17.77 0.12 -17.89
C ASN A 193 -16.33 0.21 -18.46
N GLY A 194 -15.32 0.30 -17.61
CA GLY A 194 -13.91 0.39 -17.99
C GLY A 194 -13.47 1.76 -18.50
N ALA A 195 -14.31 2.79 -18.41
CA ALA A 195 -13.99 4.14 -18.87
C ALA A 195 -12.81 4.72 -18.09
N VAL A 196 -11.92 5.40 -18.80
CA VAL A 196 -10.68 5.91 -18.22
C VAL A 196 -10.53 7.39 -18.50
N ARG A 197 -10.32 8.15 -17.43
CA ARG A 197 -10.11 9.60 -17.49
C ARG A 197 -8.80 9.97 -16.84
N LYS A 198 -7.90 10.57 -17.62
CA LYS A 198 -6.70 11.20 -17.09
C LYS A 198 -7.09 12.45 -16.28
N LEU A 199 -6.59 12.56 -15.07
CA LEU A 199 -6.78 13.72 -14.21
C LEU A 199 -5.61 14.69 -14.40
N MET A 200 -5.95 15.94 -14.66
CA MET A 200 -5.00 17.05 -14.82
C MET A 200 -5.48 18.21 -13.96
N PHE A 201 -4.58 18.82 -13.22
CA PHE A 201 -4.85 19.99 -12.41
C PHE A 201 -3.94 21.14 -12.87
N GLU A 202 -4.43 22.37 -12.74
CA GLU A 202 -3.60 23.54 -13.00
C GLU A 202 -2.43 23.56 -12.00
N GLY A 203 -1.20 23.80 -12.48
CA GLY A 203 0.01 23.77 -11.65
C GLY A 203 0.50 22.36 -11.24
N MET A 204 -0.08 21.29 -11.79
CA MET A 204 0.35 19.92 -11.51
C MET A 204 1.80 19.69 -11.97
N PRO A 205 2.71 19.26 -11.09
CA PRO A 205 4.11 19.03 -11.46
C PRO A 205 4.24 17.79 -12.34
N ASP A 206 5.30 17.75 -13.17
CA ASP A 206 5.61 16.59 -14.02
C ASP A 206 5.92 15.32 -13.22
N LEU A 207 6.31 15.48 -11.95
CA LEU A 207 6.60 14.41 -11.02
C LEU A 207 5.89 14.68 -9.69
N LEU A 208 5.10 13.71 -9.25
CA LEU A 208 4.36 13.79 -7.99
C LEU A 208 4.36 12.47 -7.25
N GLN A 209 4.22 12.56 -5.93
CA GLN A 209 3.99 11.42 -5.04
C GLN A 209 2.64 11.66 -4.38
N SER A 210 1.67 10.82 -4.70
CA SER A 210 0.36 10.92 -4.09
C SER A 210 0.35 10.31 -2.69
N VAL A 211 -0.33 10.96 -1.75
CA VAL A 211 -0.64 10.39 -0.44
C VAL A 211 -2.14 10.50 -0.26
N VAL A 212 -2.79 9.36 -0.02
CA VAL A 212 -4.23 9.35 0.25
C VAL A 212 -4.44 9.75 1.69
N HIS A 213 -5.26 10.78 1.90
CA HIS A 213 -5.67 11.22 3.23
C HIS A 213 -7.17 11.00 3.39
N VAL A 214 -7.56 10.31 4.47
CA VAL A 214 -8.95 10.28 4.91
C VAL A 214 -9.13 11.46 5.84
N GLY A 215 -9.92 12.44 5.41
CA GLY A 215 -10.17 13.66 6.18
C GLY A 215 -10.75 13.31 7.57
N SER A 216 -10.15 13.87 8.62
CA SER A 216 -10.64 13.76 10.01
C SER A 216 -11.10 15.11 10.57
N LEU A 217 -11.35 16.09 9.69
CA LEU A 217 -11.84 17.41 10.08
C LEU A 217 -13.25 17.26 10.67
N LYS A 218 -13.31 17.11 11.99
CA LYS A 218 -14.48 17.50 12.76
C LYS A 218 -14.65 18.99 12.49
N LEU A 219 -15.75 19.38 11.85
CA LEU A 219 -16.20 20.77 11.84
C LEU A 219 -16.19 21.25 13.29
N ALA A 220 -15.34 22.22 13.60
CA ALA A 220 -15.45 22.96 14.86
C ALA A 220 -16.86 23.56 14.88
N ARG A 221 -17.68 23.11 15.84
CA ARG A 221 -18.96 23.73 16.17
C ARG A 221 -18.73 24.77 17.24
#